data_AF-A0A1G1X4V5-F1
#
_entry.id   AF-A0A1G1X4V5-F1
#
_cell.length_a   1.000
_cell.length_b   1.000
_cell.length_c   1.000
_cell.angle_alpha   90.00
_cell.angle_beta   90.00
_cell.angle_gamma   90.00
#
_symmetry.space_group_name_H-M   'P 1'
#
loop_
_entity.id
_entity.type
_entity.pdbx_description
1 polymer ?
#
loop_
_entity_poly.entity_id
_entity_poly.type
_entity_poly.pdbx_seq_one_letter_code
_entity_poly.pdbx_strand_id
1 'polypeptide(L)' 'MNLLKGLISTGEVAIEPGARHTKIEHIRSGDVYPVPTGHRVINKHIVKAFQKWLASKGVCTKEEFDKRL' A
#
# COMPACT_ATOMS: atom_id res chain seq x y z
N MET A 1 -9.17 11.02 1.12
CA MET A 1 -8.77 10.53 -0.23
C MET A 1 -8.15 9.14 -0.03
N ASN A 2 -8.48 8.13 -0.84
CA ASN A 2 -7.96 6.78 -0.61
C ASN A 2 -6.48 6.69 -1.01
N LEU A 3 -5.59 6.55 -0.03
CA LEU A 3 -4.14 6.25 -0.18
C LEU A 3 -3.85 5.29 -1.35
N LEU A 4 -4.62 4.19 -1.45
CA LEU A 4 -4.50 3.19 -2.50
C LEU A 4 -4.72 3.74 -3.92
N LYS A 5 -5.66 4.67 -4.09
CA LYS A 5 -5.89 5.35 -5.38
C LYS A 5 -4.69 6.21 -5.76
N GLY A 6 -4.11 6.92 -4.77
CA GLY A 6 -2.91 7.74 -4.99
C GLY A 6 -1.70 6.90 -5.37
N LEU A 7 -1.56 5.69 -4.83
CA LEU A 7 -0.50 4.76 -5.18
C LEU A 7 -0.69 4.14 -6.57
N ILE A 8 -1.92 3.78 -6.96
CA ILE A 8 -2.20 3.33 -8.35
C ILE A 8 -1.82 4.42 -9.36
N SER A 9 -2.13 5.69 -9.06
CA SER A 9 -1.82 6.80 -9.96
C SER A 9 -0.32 7.04 -10.18
N THR A 10 0.59 6.53 -9.33
CA THR A 10 2.03 6.64 -9.60
C THR A 10 2.51 5.64 -10.65
N GLY A 11 1.72 4.61 -10.96
CA GLY A 11 2.12 3.55 -11.89
C GLY A 11 3.23 2.65 -11.37
N GLU A 12 3.54 2.71 -10.07
CA GLU A 12 4.59 1.87 -9.46
C GLU A 12 4.03 0.62 -8.78
N VAL A 13 2.74 0.62 -8.47
CA VAL A 13 2.06 -0.52 -7.85
C VAL A 13 0.80 -0.92 -8.61
N ALA A 14 0.56 -2.22 -8.69
CA ALA A 14 -0.69 -2.81 -9.12
C ALA A 14 -1.50 -3.28 -7.89
N ILE A 15 -2.82 -3.15 -7.95
CA ILE A 15 -3.71 -3.57 -6.86
C ILE A 15 -4.64 -4.66 -7.36
N GLU A 16 -4.56 -5.83 -6.72
CA GLU A 16 -5.43 -6.97 -6.98
C GLU A 16 -6.38 -7.16 -5.79
N PRO A 17 -7.67 -6.83 -5.91
CA PRO A 17 -8.64 -7.04 -4.84
C PRO A 17 -8.91 -8.54 -4.66
N GLY A 18 -8.80 -9.03 -3.42
CA GLY A 18 -9.15 -10.40 -3.05
C GLY A 18 -10.20 -10.44 -1.94
N ALA A 19 -10.77 -11.61 -1.70
CA ALA A 19 -11.89 -11.80 -0.76
C ALA A 19 -11.54 -11.46 0.70
N ARG A 20 -10.33 -11.81 1.17
CA ARG A 20 -9.86 -11.55 2.55
C ARG A 20 -8.73 -10.53 2.65
N HIS A 21 -7.97 -10.37 1.56
CA HIS A 21 -6.84 -9.45 1.46
C HIS A 21 -6.83 -8.83 0.07
N THR A 22 -6.51 -7.55 -0.01
CA THR A 22 -6.11 -6.86 -1.22
C THR A 22 -4.60 -7.03 -1.36
N LYS A 23 -4.13 -7.52 -2.51
CA LYS A 23 -2.70 -7.59 -2.79
C LYS A 23 -2.26 -6.29 -3.44
N ILE A 24 -1.10 -5.79 -3.02
CA ILE A 24 -0.43 -4.65 -3.63
C ILE A 24 0.90 -5.16 -4.15
N GLU A 25 1.02 -5.22 -5.47
CA GLU A 25 2.23 -5.68 -6.15
C GLU A 25 3.06 -4.48 -6.59
N HIS A 26 4.36 -4.51 -6.33
CA HIS A 26 5.29 -3.53 -6.89
C HIS A 26 5.72 -3.95 -8.30
N ILE A 27 5.38 -3.15 -9.30
CA ILE A 27 5.47 -3.52 -10.72
C ILE A 27 6.92 -3.81 -11.15
N ARG A 28 7.90 -3.10 -10.57
CA ARG A 28 9.32 -3.29 -10.97
C ARG A 28 9.98 -4.51 -10.35
N SER A 29 9.60 -4.88 -9.12
CA SER A 29 10.25 -5.98 -8.40
C SER A 29 9.41 -7.26 -8.34
N GLY A 30 8.12 -7.19 -8.65
CA GLY A 30 7.18 -8.30 -8.49
C GLY A 30 6.86 -8.63 -7.03
N ASP A 31 7.30 -7.80 -6.08
CA ASP A 31 7.03 -8.04 -4.66
C ASP A 31 5.58 -7.75 -4.32
N VAL A 32 4.97 -8.64 -3.53
CA VAL A 32 3.56 -8.53 -3.16
C VAL A 32 3.41 -8.25 -1.66
N TYR A 33 2.63 -7.22 -1.34
CA TYR A 33 2.22 -6.88 0.01
C TYR A 33 0.72 -7.14 0.23
N PRO A 34 0.32 -8.06 1.12
CA PRO A 34 -1.08 -8.29 1.44
C PRO A 34 -1.62 -7.26 2.44
N VAL A 35 -2.69 -6.56 2.07
CA VAL A 35 -3.44 -5.65 2.94
C VAL A 35 -4.78 -6.30 3.31
N PRO A 36 -5.09 -6.48 4.60
CA PRO A 36 -6.38 -7.06 5.03
C PRO A 36 -7.56 -6.17 4.63
N THR A 37 -8.58 -6.75 3.98
CA THR A 37 -9.80 -6.03 3.55
C THR A 37 -10.91 -6.05 4.59
N GLY A 38 -10.90 -7.04 5.50
CA GLY A 38 -11.99 -7.29 6.45
C GLY A 38 -11.96 -6.46 7.73
N HIS A 39 -10.92 -5.67 7.97
CA HIS A 39 -10.85 -4.86 9.19
C HIS A 39 -11.54 -3.51 8.98
N ARG A 40 -12.62 -3.27 9.72
CA ARG A 40 -13.34 -1.98 9.78
C ARG A 40 -12.41 -0.81 10.16
N VAL A 41 -11.28 -1.11 10.80
CA VAL A 41 -10.20 -0.20 11.15
C VAL A 41 -8.87 -0.89 10.84
N ILE A 42 -8.11 -0.37 9.87
CA ILE A 42 -6.74 -0.84 9.63
C ILE A 42 -5.88 -0.39 10.81
N ASN A 43 -5.27 -1.35 11.51
CA ASN A 43 -4.44 -1.05 12.67
C ASN A 43 -3.22 -0.18 12.27
N LYS A 44 -2.87 0.81 13.10
CA LYS A 44 -1.65 1.65 12.95
C LYS A 44 -0.37 0.84 12.68
N HIS A 45 -0.28 -0.39 13.19
CA HIS A 45 0.85 -1.29 12.94
C HIS A 45 0.90 -1.76 11.49
N ILE A 46 -0.24 -2.07 10.87
CA ILE A 46 -0.34 -2.44 9.46
C ILE A 46 0.00 -1.23 8.58
N VAL A 47 -0.53 -0.06 8.92
CA VAL A 47 -0.22 1.19 8.19
C VAL A 47 1.28 1.49 8.24
N LYS A 48 1.92 1.39 9.41
CA LYS A 48 3.38 1.57 9.55
C LYS A 48 4.18 0.51 8.81
N ALA A 49 3.74 -0.75 8.84
CA ALA A 49 4.43 -1.82 8.12
C ALA A 49 4.33 -1.62 6.60
N PHE A 50 3.17 -1.20 6.11
CA PHE A 50 2.94 -0.87 4.70
C PHE A 50 3.76 0.35 4.26
N GLN A 51 3.79 1.42 5.08
CA GLN A 51 4.65 2.59 4.84
C GLN A 51 6.13 2.21 4.75
N LYS A 52 6.62 1.36 5.67
CA LYS A 52 8.01 0.86 5.62
C LYS A 52 8.28 0.04 4.36
N TRP A 53 7.32 -0.79 3.95
CA TRP A 53 7.45 -1.58 2.73
C TRP A 53 7.54 -0.67 1.50
N LEU A 54 6.65 0.32 1.35
CA LEU A 54 6.71 1.29 0.25
C LEU A 54 8.05 2.06 0.23
N ALA A 55 8.51 2.52 1.39
CA ALA A 55 9.80 3.20 1.52
C ALA A 55 10.97 2.28 1.13
N SER A 56 10.92 1.00 1.51
CA SER A 56 11.95 0.00 1.13
C SER A 56 12.00 -0.29 -0.37
N LYS A 57 10.89 -0.04 -1.08
CA LYS A 57 10.79 -0.19 -2.53
C LYS A 57 11.03 1.11 -3.29
N GLY A 58 11.26 2.22 -2.58
CA GLY A 58 11.43 3.55 -3.18
C GLY A 58 10.15 4.15 -3.76
N VAL A 59 8.98 3.58 -3.43
CA VAL A 59 7.67 3.97 -4.00
C VAL A 59 7.11 5.23 -3.35
N CYS A 60 7.38 5.41 -2.05
CA CYS A 60 6.79 6.51 -1.30
C CYS A 60 7.65 6.83 -0.07
N THR A 61 7.96 8.11 0.11
CA THR A 61 8.57 8.61 1.35
C THR A 61 7.55 8.69 2.48
N LYS A 62 8.03 8.78 3.73
CA LYS A 62 7.15 8.96 4.90
C LYS A 62 6.24 10.19 4.75
N GLU A 63 6.80 11.30 4.28
CA GLU A 63 6.09 12.58 4.13
C GLU A 63 5.01 12.51 3.04
N GLU A 64 5.29 11.85 1.93
CA GLU A 64 4.31 11.63 0.86
C GLU A 64 3.19 10.69 1.31
N PHE A 65 3.53 9.68 2.11
CA PHE A 65 2.56 8.74 2.64
C PHE A 65 1.61 9.44 3.62
N ASP A 66 2.15 10.27 4.53
CA ASP A 66 1.36 11.01 5.51
C ASP A 66 0.46 12.08 4.85
N LYS A 67 0.86 12.66 3.70
CA LYS A 67 0.02 13.56 2.89
C LYS A 67 -1.14 12.85 2.17
N ARG A 68 -1.06 11.54 1.99
CA ARG A 68 -2.04 10.71 1.24
C ARG A 68 -2.99 9.92 2.15
N LEU A 69 -2.78 9.98 3.46
CA LEU A 69 -3.63 9.44 4.53
C LEU A 69 -4.84 10.36 4.77
#